data_AF-A0A2V5XJH4-F1
#
_entry.id   AF-A0A2V5XJH4-F1
#
_cell.length_a   1.000
_cell.length_b   1.000
_cell.length_c   1.000
_cell.angle_alpha   90.00
_cell.angle_beta   90.00
_cell.angle_gamma   90.00
#
_symmetry.space_group_name_H-M   'P 1'
#
loop_
_entity.id
_entity.type
_entity.pdbx_description
1 polymer ?
#
loop_
_entity_poly.entity_id
_entity_poly.type
_entity_poly.pdbx_seq_one_letter_code
_entity_poly.pdbx_strand_id
1 'polypeptide(L)'
;AVLALLWWFGVRMPGKNILKAAPLSTDEVALREELRASVQRLAGEIGERNMWHYPQLNAAADFIENSFSRAGLRTRRDSYDMHGQACHNIEAEIAGARPEILLIGAHYDSVFGSPGANDNGTGVAATLALAQRFAGRKPEHTLRFVVFVNEEPPYFLSDEMGSFIYAGRCKARGDKI
;
A
#
# COMPACT_ATOMS: atom_id res chain seq x y z
N ALA A 1 -5.97 37.00 0.74
CA ALA A 1 -4.75 36.33 1.23
C ALA A 1 -4.85 34.80 1.15
N VAL A 2 -5.90 34.19 1.72
CA VAL A 2 -6.10 32.72 1.77
C VAL A 2 -6.26 32.06 0.38
N LEU A 3 -7.01 32.67 -0.54
CA LEU A 3 -7.18 32.14 -1.91
C LEU A 3 -5.88 32.12 -2.73
N ALA A 4 -4.96 33.06 -2.48
CA ALA A 4 -3.66 33.10 -3.16
C ALA A 4 -2.70 32.02 -2.63
N LEU A 5 -2.80 31.69 -1.33
CA LEU A 5 -2.05 30.58 -0.72
C LEU A 5 -2.50 29.23 -1.27
N LEU A 6 -3.81 28.99 -1.40
CA LEU A 6 -4.34 27.77 -2.00
C LEU A 6 -3.93 27.59 -3.47
N TRP A 7 -3.86 28.68 -4.23
CA TRP A 7 -3.40 28.64 -5.62
C TRP A 7 -1.89 28.34 -5.73
N TRP A 8 -1.08 28.92 -4.84
CA TRP A 8 0.37 28.69 -4.84
C TRP A 8 0.75 27.28 -4.40
N PHE A 9 0.06 26.69 -3.42
CA PHE A 9 0.33 25.34 -2.94
C PHE A 9 -0.43 24.25 -3.70
N GLY A 10 -1.58 24.56 -4.30
CA GLY A 10 -2.44 23.58 -4.98
C GLY A 10 -2.25 23.47 -6.50
N VAL A 11 -1.68 24.48 -7.16
CA VAL A 11 -1.59 24.51 -8.65
C VAL A 11 -0.14 24.52 -9.15
N ARG A 12 0.81 25.05 -8.37
CA ARG A 12 2.23 24.90 -8.68
C ARG A 12 2.76 23.65 -8.00
N MET A 13 2.81 22.53 -8.73
CA MET A 13 3.66 21.41 -8.33
C MET A 13 5.12 21.90 -8.29
N PRO A 14 5.77 21.96 -7.12
CA PRO A 14 7.17 22.38 -7.03
C PRO A 14 8.04 21.37 -7.77
N GLY A 15 8.76 21.82 -8.81
CA GLY A 15 9.61 20.98 -9.63
C GLY A 15 9.81 21.54 -11.03
N LYS A 16 10.80 21.02 -11.76
CA LYS A 16 10.91 21.27 -13.21
C LYS A 16 9.99 20.30 -13.93
N ASN A 17 9.07 20.81 -14.74
CA ASN A 17 8.27 19.98 -15.65
C ASN A 17 9.21 19.26 -16.62
N ILE A 18 9.29 17.94 -16.51
CA ILE A 18 10.05 17.12 -17.46
C ILE A 18 9.10 16.78 -18.61
N LEU A 19 9.16 17.59 -19.68
CA LEU A 19 8.31 17.39 -20.87
C LEU A 19 8.76 16.22 -21.75
N LYS A 20 10.02 15.80 -21.62
CA LYS A 20 10.59 14.62 -22.28
C LYS A 20 11.44 13.86 -21.26
N ALA A 21 10.93 12.74 -20.78
CA ALA A 21 11.72 11.82 -19.98
C ALA A 21 12.83 11.21 -20.85
N ALA A 22 14.01 10.99 -20.26
CA ALA A 22 15.02 10.16 -20.90
C ALA A 22 14.47 8.74 -21.12
N PRO A 23 14.97 7.99 -22.12
CA PRO A 23 14.66 6.57 -22.23
C PRO A 23 14.97 5.85 -20.92
N LEU A 24 14.09 4.93 -20.53
CA LEU A 24 14.32 4.08 -19.37
C LEU A 24 15.54 3.19 -19.60
N SER A 25 16.36 3.05 -18.57
CA SER A 25 17.38 2.00 -18.47
C SER A 25 16.74 0.62 -18.47
N THR A 26 17.55 -0.42 -18.69
CA THR A 26 17.10 -1.83 -18.63
C THR A 26 16.44 -2.15 -17.28
N ASP A 27 16.99 -1.66 -16.18
CA ASP A 27 16.47 -1.90 -14.83
C ASP A 27 15.13 -1.17 -14.61
N GLU A 28 14.99 0.05 -15.14
CA GLU A 28 13.74 0.80 -15.08
C GLU A 28 12.65 0.17 -15.96
N VAL A 29 13.01 -0.42 -17.10
CA VAL A 29 12.08 -1.21 -17.92
C VAL A 29 11.60 -2.45 -17.15
N ALA A 30 12.51 -3.18 -16.52
CA ALA A 30 12.15 -4.35 -15.71
C ALA A 30 11.23 -3.96 -14.53
N LEU A 31 11.55 -2.87 -13.82
CA LEU A 31 10.70 -2.32 -12.75
C LEU A 31 9.32 -1.92 -13.28
N ARG A 32 9.26 -1.28 -14.46
CA ARG A 32 7.97 -0.90 -15.07
C ARG A 32 7.10 -2.13 -15.33
N GLU A 33 7.66 -3.21 -15.85
CA GLU A 33 6.89 -4.44 -16.10
C GLU A 33 6.45 -5.12 -14.80
N GLU A 34 7.29 -5.13 -13.76
CA GLU A 34 6.94 -5.62 -12.42
C GLU A 34 5.78 -4.83 -11.79
N LEU A 35 5.83 -3.50 -11.87
CA LEU A 35 4.78 -2.61 -11.38
C LEU A 35 3.47 -2.82 -12.18
N ARG A 36 3.58 -2.89 -13.52
CA ARG A 36 2.44 -3.13 -14.40
C ARG A 36 1.79 -4.48 -14.11
N ALA A 37 2.57 -5.53 -13.89
CA ALA A 37 2.05 -6.86 -13.55
C ALA A 37 1.27 -6.85 -12.22
N SER A 38 1.78 -6.12 -11.22
CA SER A 38 1.09 -5.98 -9.93
C SER A 38 -0.26 -5.26 -10.07
N VAL A 39 -0.30 -4.15 -10.82
CA VAL A 39 -1.55 -3.42 -11.10
C VAL A 39 -2.50 -4.26 -11.94
N GLN A 40 -2.01 -4.96 -12.97
CA GLN A 40 -2.83 -5.84 -13.80
C GLN A 40 -3.44 -6.98 -12.99
N ARG A 41 -2.68 -7.56 -12.05
CA ARG A 41 -3.20 -8.59 -11.15
C ARG A 41 -4.31 -8.06 -10.26
N LEU A 42 -4.12 -6.90 -9.63
CA LEU A 42 -5.11 -6.31 -8.71
C LEU A 42 -6.35 -5.79 -9.43
N ALA A 43 -6.17 -4.97 -10.47
CA ALA A 43 -7.26 -4.24 -11.10
C ALA A 43 -7.81 -4.93 -12.36
N GLY A 44 -6.99 -5.72 -13.05
CA GLY A 44 -7.41 -6.43 -14.26
C GLY A 44 -7.97 -7.81 -13.97
N GLU A 45 -7.25 -8.62 -13.21
CA GLU A 45 -7.61 -10.03 -12.96
C GLU A 45 -8.51 -10.21 -11.73
N ILE A 46 -8.17 -9.57 -10.60
CA ILE A 46 -9.01 -9.60 -9.39
C ILE A 46 -10.19 -8.63 -9.56
N GLY A 47 -9.91 -7.41 -10.04
CA GLY A 47 -10.91 -6.39 -10.31
C GLY A 47 -11.35 -5.64 -9.04
N GLU A 48 -12.62 -5.28 -9.01
CA GLU A 48 -13.26 -4.63 -7.86
C GLU A 48 -13.15 -5.52 -6.61
N ARG A 49 -12.67 -4.94 -5.51
CA ARG A 49 -12.27 -5.66 -4.30
C ARG A 49 -12.60 -4.83 -3.07
N ASN A 50 -13.72 -5.13 -2.44
CA ASN A 50 -14.20 -4.48 -1.22
C ASN A 50 -15.05 -5.49 -0.42
N MET A 51 -15.64 -5.08 0.69
CA MET A 51 -16.42 -5.98 1.55
C MET A 51 -17.63 -6.61 0.84
N TRP A 52 -18.19 -5.98 -0.19
CA TRP A 52 -19.26 -6.55 -1.03
C TRP A 52 -18.72 -7.53 -2.08
N HIS A 53 -17.47 -7.33 -2.50
CA HIS A 53 -16.70 -8.24 -3.35
C HIS A 53 -15.70 -9.06 -2.51
N TYR A 54 -16.20 -9.67 -1.43
CA TYR A 54 -15.38 -10.31 -0.40
C TYR A 54 -14.39 -11.38 -0.92
N PRO A 55 -14.74 -12.25 -1.89
CA PRO A 55 -13.76 -13.17 -2.48
C PRO A 55 -12.60 -12.44 -3.18
N GLN A 56 -12.88 -11.34 -3.88
CA GLN A 56 -11.86 -10.52 -4.55
C GLN A 56 -10.99 -9.78 -3.53
N LEU A 57 -11.59 -9.28 -2.44
CA LEU A 57 -10.87 -8.66 -1.34
C LEU A 57 -9.87 -9.65 -0.71
N ASN A 58 -10.30 -10.88 -0.46
CA ASN A 58 -9.41 -11.92 0.07
C ASN A 58 -8.36 -12.37 -0.96
N ALA A 59 -8.72 -12.50 -2.23
CA ALA A 59 -7.76 -12.81 -3.29
C ALA A 59 -6.65 -11.74 -3.42
N ALA A 60 -6.98 -10.47 -3.18
CA ALA A 60 -6.00 -9.38 -3.13
C ALA A 60 -5.10 -9.49 -1.89
N ALA A 61 -5.67 -9.74 -0.71
CA ALA A 61 -4.91 -9.99 0.51
C ALA A 61 -3.92 -11.16 0.34
N ASP A 62 -4.38 -12.28 -0.22
CA ASP A 62 -3.55 -13.45 -0.54
C ASP A 62 -2.43 -13.09 -1.53
N PHE A 63 -2.73 -12.33 -2.57
CA PHE A 63 -1.73 -11.90 -3.54
C PHE A 63 -0.63 -11.04 -2.91
N ILE A 64 -1.00 -10.11 -2.02
CA ILE A 64 -0.07 -9.22 -1.32
C ILE A 64 0.81 -10.03 -0.37
N GLU A 65 0.21 -10.89 0.45
CA GLU A 65 0.93 -11.76 1.37
C GLU A 65 1.91 -12.69 0.64
N ASN A 66 1.47 -13.31 -0.45
CA ASN A 66 2.33 -14.14 -1.29
C ASN A 66 3.46 -13.34 -1.95
N SER A 67 3.23 -12.07 -2.29
CA SER A 67 4.26 -11.22 -2.88
C SER A 67 5.37 -10.88 -1.87
N PHE A 68 5.01 -10.52 -0.64
CA PHE A 68 5.99 -10.37 0.44
C PHE A 68 6.72 -11.68 0.76
N SER A 69 5.99 -12.79 0.82
CA SER A 69 6.59 -14.11 1.10
C SER A 69 7.58 -14.54 0.01
N ARG A 70 7.28 -14.30 -1.27
CA ARG A 70 8.20 -14.55 -2.40
C ARG A 70 9.46 -13.67 -2.34
N ALA A 71 9.37 -12.48 -1.75
CA ALA A 71 10.53 -11.65 -1.47
C ALA A 71 11.35 -12.16 -0.26
N GLY A 72 10.95 -13.25 0.40
CA GLY A 72 11.62 -13.80 1.57
C GLY A 72 11.31 -13.05 2.87
N LEU A 73 10.26 -12.23 2.87
CA LEU A 73 9.86 -11.48 4.06
C LEU A 73 8.86 -12.29 4.89
N ARG A 74 8.96 -12.16 6.21
CA ARG A 74 7.95 -12.70 7.13
C ARG A 74 6.73 -11.80 7.09
N THR A 75 5.58 -12.39 6.77
CA THR A 75 4.31 -11.69 6.69
C THR A 75 3.48 -11.85 7.96
N ARG A 76 2.56 -10.90 8.19
CA ARG A 76 1.51 -10.99 9.20
C ARG A 76 0.20 -10.45 8.61
N ARG A 77 -0.89 -11.20 8.76
CA ARG A 77 -2.25 -10.66 8.65
C ARG A 77 -2.65 -10.06 9.99
N ASP A 78 -2.82 -8.75 10.02
CA ASP A 78 -3.41 -8.03 11.14
C ASP A 78 -4.94 -8.00 10.95
N SER A 79 -5.58 -9.09 11.36
CA SER A 79 -7.01 -9.33 11.12
C SER A 79 -7.90 -8.60 12.14
N TYR A 80 -9.10 -8.25 11.72
CA TYR A 80 -10.18 -7.79 12.60
C TYR A 80 -11.55 -8.16 12.02
N ASP A 81 -12.57 -8.22 12.89
CA ASP A 81 -13.94 -8.53 12.50
C ASP A 81 -14.64 -7.27 11.99
N MET A 82 -15.30 -7.39 10.85
CA MET A 82 -16.16 -6.40 10.25
C MET A 82 -17.54 -7.03 10.05
N HIS A 83 -18.43 -6.82 11.02
CA HIS A 83 -19.81 -7.35 11.03
C HIS A 83 -19.90 -8.86 10.77
N GLY A 84 -19.02 -9.66 11.39
CA GLY A 84 -18.98 -11.12 11.23
C GLY A 84 -18.13 -11.63 10.06
N GLN A 85 -17.46 -10.73 9.32
CA GLN A 85 -16.47 -11.09 8.30
C GLN A 85 -15.09 -10.60 8.69
N ALA A 86 -14.08 -11.47 8.61
CA ALA A 86 -12.70 -11.07 8.85
C ALA A 86 -12.15 -10.24 7.68
N CYS A 87 -11.48 -9.15 7.98
CA CYS A 87 -10.69 -8.38 7.03
C CYS A 87 -9.26 -8.18 7.57
N HIS A 88 -8.31 -7.85 6.70
CA HIS A 88 -6.89 -8.02 6.99
C HIS A 88 -6.06 -6.82 6.52
N ASN A 89 -5.36 -6.13 7.42
CA ASN A 89 -4.18 -5.40 6.98
C ASN A 89 -3.05 -6.41 6.76
N ILE A 90 -2.27 -6.28 5.68
CA ILE A 90 -1.17 -7.18 5.37
C ILE A 90 0.15 -6.48 5.63
N GLU A 91 0.98 -7.04 6.50
CA GLU A 91 2.24 -6.45 6.93
C GLU A 91 3.43 -7.36 6.62
N ALA A 92 4.57 -6.74 6.28
CA ALA A 92 5.89 -7.35 6.32
C ALA A 92 6.93 -6.37 6.90
N GLU A 93 7.94 -6.90 7.59
CA GLU A 93 8.97 -6.09 8.26
C GLU A 93 10.38 -6.52 7.88
N ILE A 94 11.27 -5.54 7.77
CA ILE A 94 12.73 -5.70 7.63
C ILE A 94 13.38 -4.97 8.80
N ALA A 95 13.95 -5.75 9.72
CA ALA A 95 14.61 -5.20 10.90
C ALA A 95 15.80 -4.31 10.51
N GLY A 96 15.82 -3.10 11.07
CA GLY A 96 16.94 -2.18 10.94
C GLY A 96 17.93 -2.27 12.10
N ALA A 97 18.98 -1.46 12.04
CA ALA A 97 19.92 -1.27 13.16
C ALA A 97 19.27 -0.57 14.36
N ARG A 98 18.20 0.20 14.12
CA ARG A 98 17.45 0.97 15.11
C ARG A 98 16.00 0.49 15.23
N PRO A 99 15.39 0.63 16.41
CA PRO A 99 14.01 0.19 16.66
C PRO A 99 12.94 1.17 16.10
N GLU A 100 13.32 2.39 15.72
CA GLU A 100 12.38 3.30 15.03
C GLU A 100 11.98 2.73 13.65
N ILE A 101 10.70 2.87 13.32
CA ILE A 101 10.05 2.24 12.18
C ILE A 101 9.75 3.29 11.12
N LEU A 102 10.25 3.11 9.91
CA LEU A 102 9.73 3.81 8.74
C LEU A 102 8.64 2.94 8.13
N LEU A 103 7.39 3.40 8.24
CA LEU A 103 6.24 2.72 7.67
C LEU A 103 5.99 3.22 6.24
N ILE A 104 5.92 2.28 5.30
CA ILE A 104 5.50 2.50 3.92
C ILE A 104 4.16 1.77 3.74
N GLY A 105 3.15 2.46 3.22
CA GLY A 105 1.86 1.84 3.04
C GLY A 105 1.00 2.38 1.91
N ALA A 106 -0.02 1.59 1.62
CA ALA A 106 -1.05 1.80 0.61
C ALA A 106 -2.32 1.08 1.08
N HIS A 107 -3.48 1.33 0.48
CA HIS A 107 -4.65 0.47 0.70
C HIS A 107 -4.88 -0.44 -0.50
N TYR A 108 -5.50 -1.60 -0.28
CA TYR A 108 -5.74 -2.56 -1.36
C TYR A 108 -7.20 -2.77 -1.69
N ASP A 109 -8.15 -2.27 -0.90
CA ASP A 109 -9.53 -2.23 -1.31
C ASP A 109 -9.74 -1.22 -2.46
N SER A 110 -10.89 -1.31 -3.12
CA SER A 110 -11.30 -0.39 -4.17
C SER A 110 -12.71 0.12 -3.92
N VAL A 111 -12.95 1.38 -4.28
CA VAL A 111 -14.31 1.93 -4.31
C VAL A 111 -15.25 1.10 -5.19
N PHE A 112 -16.54 1.17 -4.87
CA PHE A 112 -17.59 0.53 -5.64
C PHE A 112 -17.59 0.90 -7.13
N GLY A 113 -17.82 -0.10 -7.97
CA GLY A 113 -17.89 0.08 -9.43
C GLY A 113 -16.54 0.42 -10.07
N SER A 114 -15.43 0.29 -9.34
CA SER A 114 -14.08 0.59 -9.81
C SER A 114 -13.15 -0.60 -9.61
N PRO A 115 -12.30 -0.93 -10.60
CA PRO A 115 -11.24 -1.91 -10.42
C PRO A 115 -10.07 -1.37 -9.57
N GLY A 116 -10.05 -0.09 -9.19
CA GLY A 116 -9.05 0.48 -8.29
C GLY A 116 -7.59 0.36 -8.78
N ALA A 117 -7.35 0.63 -10.07
CA ALA A 117 -6.02 0.52 -10.69
C ALA A 117 -5.06 1.59 -10.17
N ASN A 118 -5.46 2.86 -10.27
CA ASN A 118 -4.67 3.96 -9.73
C ASN A 118 -4.86 4.07 -8.23
N ASP A 119 -6.12 4.16 -7.80
CA ASP A 119 -6.53 4.23 -6.40
C ASP A 119 -7.02 2.86 -5.90
N ASN A 120 -6.20 2.07 -5.21
CA ASN A 120 -4.79 2.32 -4.88
C ASN A 120 -3.84 1.22 -5.34
N GLY A 121 -4.22 0.50 -6.40
CA GLY A 121 -3.40 -0.57 -6.99
C GLY A 121 -1.97 -0.14 -7.33
N THR A 122 -1.76 1.12 -7.74
CA THR A 122 -0.41 1.66 -7.98
C THR A 122 0.42 1.81 -6.69
N GLY A 123 -0.20 2.25 -5.59
CA GLY A 123 0.44 2.36 -4.29
C GLY A 123 0.82 0.98 -3.73
N VAL A 124 -0.06 -0.01 -3.90
CA VAL A 124 0.24 -1.41 -3.57
C VAL A 124 1.43 -1.91 -4.38
N ALA A 125 1.42 -1.69 -5.70
CA ALA A 125 2.53 -2.10 -6.58
C ALA A 125 3.87 -1.47 -6.16
N ALA A 126 3.88 -0.18 -5.84
CA ALA A 126 5.08 0.52 -5.35
C ALA A 126 5.56 -0.05 -4.00
N THR A 127 4.64 -0.32 -3.07
CA THR A 127 4.95 -0.90 -1.76
C THR A 127 5.59 -2.28 -1.90
N LEU A 128 5.03 -3.15 -2.74
CA LEU A 128 5.58 -4.48 -3.03
C LEU A 128 6.98 -4.39 -3.69
N ALA A 129 7.14 -3.51 -4.67
CA ALA A 129 8.41 -3.32 -5.38
C ALA A 129 9.53 -2.81 -4.46
N LEU A 130 9.20 -1.93 -3.51
CA LEU A 130 10.14 -1.47 -2.49
C LEU A 130 10.49 -2.61 -1.53
N ALA A 131 9.49 -3.33 -1.01
CA ALA A 131 9.73 -4.45 -0.11
C ALA A 131 10.67 -5.50 -0.73
N GLN A 132 10.46 -5.85 -2.01
CA GLN A 132 11.34 -6.76 -2.74
C GLN A 132 12.78 -6.24 -2.87
N ARG A 133 12.97 -4.95 -3.13
CA ARG A 133 14.31 -4.35 -3.31
C ARG A 133 15.08 -4.18 -1.99
N PHE A 134 14.35 -4.05 -0.89
CA PHE A 134 14.94 -3.98 0.45
C PHE A 134 15.11 -5.36 1.12
N ALA A 135 14.47 -6.40 0.61
CA ALA A 135 14.63 -7.75 1.12
C ALA A 135 16.12 -8.16 1.20
N GLY A 136 16.52 -8.73 2.34
CA GLY A 136 17.90 -9.12 2.63
C GLY A 136 18.87 -7.96 2.91
N ARG A 137 18.43 -6.70 2.81
CA ARG A 137 19.25 -5.54 3.23
C ARG A 137 19.18 -5.31 4.73
N LYS A 138 20.12 -4.52 5.25
CA LYS A 138 20.18 -4.07 6.64
C LYS A 138 20.02 -2.54 6.70
N PRO A 139 18.79 -2.01 6.70
CA PRO A 139 18.54 -0.58 6.79
C PRO A 139 18.92 -0.01 8.16
N GLU A 140 19.08 1.31 8.27
CA GLU A 140 19.30 1.96 9.57
C GLU A 140 18.05 1.87 10.45
N HIS A 141 16.90 2.26 9.92
CA HIS A 141 15.61 2.13 10.57
C HIS A 141 14.92 0.83 10.17
N THR A 142 14.07 0.29 11.05
CA THR A 142 13.21 -0.83 10.70
C THR A 142 12.23 -0.38 9.61
N LEU A 143 12.16 -1.13 8.51
CA LEU A 143 11.20 -0.83 7.43
C LEU A 143 9.98 -1.72 7.61
N ARG A 144 8.81 -1.10 7.72
CA ARG A 144 7.54 -1.83 7.81
C ARG A 144 6.67 -1.48 6.62
N PHE A 145 6.31 -2.50 5.86
CA PHE A 145 5.43 -2.38 4.71
C PHE A 145 4.04 -2.84 5.14
N VAL A 146 3.04 -1.98 5.03
CA VAL A 146 1.66 -2.30 5.42
C VAL A 146 0.71 -1.93 4.31
N VAL A 147 -0.08 -2.90 3.86
CA VAL A 147 -1.15 -2.69 2.89
C VAL A 147 -2.49 -2.82 3.61
N PHE A 148 -3.21 -1.71 3.71
CA PHE A 148 -4.40 -1.54 4.53
C PHE A 148 -5.67 -1.98 3.80
N VAL A 149 -6.63 -2.48 4.56
CA VAL A 149 -7.98 -2.80 4.09
C VAL A 149 -8.96 -1.69 4.45
N ASN A 150 -10.07 -1.58 3.71
CA ASN A 150 -11.22 -0.73 4.03
C ASN A 150 -10.86 0.76 4.19
N GLU A 151 -10.04 1.31 3.30
CA GLU A 151 -9.84 2.76 3.23
C GLU A 151 -11.02 3.45 2.54
N GLU A 152 -11.61 2.80 1.54
CA GLU A 152 -12.61 3.41 0.67
C GLU A 152 -13.98 3.56 1.36
N PRO A 153 -14.86 4.46 0.88
CA PRO A 153 -16.23 4.57 1.38
C PRO A 153 -16.97 3.21 1.33
N PRO A 154 -17.74 2.86 2.38
CA PRO A 154 -18.20 3.73 3.46
C PRO A 154 -17.30 3.77 4.70
N TYR A 155 -16.14 3.11 4.69
CA TYR A 155 -15.25 3.01 5.86
C TYR A 155 -14.27 4.18 5.96
N PHE A 156 -14.06 4.92 4.86
CA PHE A 156 -13.23 6.11 4.84
C PHE A 156 -13.57 7.07 5.99
N LEU A 157 -12.54 7.44 6.76
CA LEU A 157 -12.64 8.32 7.95
C LEU A 157 -13.50 7.79 9.10
N SER A 158 -13.77 6.48 9.18
CA SER A 158 -14.39 5.85 10.35
C SER A 158 -13.38 5.08 11.20
N ASP A 159 -13.85 4.57 12.34
CA ASP A 159 -13.10 3.68 13.23
C ASP A 159 -13.01 2.23 12.72
N GLU A 160 -13.74 1.92 11.64
CA GLU A 160 -13.74 0.65 10.93
C GLU A 160 -12.65 0.57 9.84
N MET A 161 -12.07 1.72 9.48
CA MET A 161 -10.97 1.83 8.52
C MET A 161 -9.74 1.04 8.99
N GLY A 162 -9.17 0.21 8.11
CA GLY A 162 -8.09 -0.70 8.50
C GLY A 162 -6.86 0.01 9.03
N SER A 163 -6.51 1.18 8.49
CA SER A 163 -5.40 2.00 8.97
C SER A 163 -5.67 2.63 10.34
N PHE A 164 -6.92 2.98 10.67
CA PHE A 164 -7.29 3.50 11.99
C PHE A 164 -7.09 2.43 13.07
N ILE A 165 -7.61 1.23 12.83
CA ILE A 165 -7.46 0.08 13.73
C ILE A 165 -5.98 -0.29 13.88
N TYR A 166 -5.25 -0.33 12.77
CA TYR A 166 -3.82 -0.63 12.77
C TYR A 166 -3.01 0.39 13.59
N ALA A 167 -3.26 1.68 13.41
CA ALA A 167 -2.61 2.74 14.16
C ALA A 167 -2.90 2.64 15.67
N GLY A 168 -4.15 2.32 16.05
CA GLY A 168 -4.52 2.05 17.44
C GLY A 168 -3.71 0.89 18.05
N ARG A 169 -3.52 -0.20 17.28
CA ARG A 169 -2.70 -1.35 17.68
C ARG A 169 -1.21 -1.01 17.77
N CYS A 170 -0.67 -0.21 16.85
CA CYS A 170 0.70 0.31 16.92
C CYS A 170 0.93 1.11 18.21
N LYS A 171 0.01 2.02 18.53
CA LYS A 171 0.05 2.79 19.77
C LYS A 171 0.02 1.89 21.00
N ALA A 172 -0.84 0.86 21.02
CA ALA A 172 -0.95 -0.08 22.12
C ALA A 172 0.33 -0.93 22.32
N ARG A 173 1.03 -1.27 21.23
CA ARG A 173 2.32 -1.98 21.28
C ARG A 173 3.51 -1.09 21.64
N GLY A 174 3.35 0.23 21.56
CA GLY A 174 4.45 1.18 21.73
C GLY A 174 5.39 1.23 20.52
N ASP A 175 4.87 0.93 19.32
CA ASP A 175 5.63 1.03 18.07
C ASP A 175 6.12 2.48 17.88
N LYS A 176 7.41 2.65 17.56
CA LYS A 176 8.04 3.96 17.31
C LYS A 176 8.05 4.28 15.81
N ILE A 177 6.89 4.62 15.26
CA ILE A 177 6.71 5.00 13.86
C ILE A 177 7.04 6.49 13.66
#